data_AF-A0A1V9GSA3-F1
#
_entry.id   AF-A0A1V9GSA3-F1
#
_cell.length_a   1.000
_cell.length_b   1.000
_cell.length_c   1.000
_cell.angle_alpha   90.00
_cell.angle_beta   90.00
_cell.angle_gamma   90.00
#
_symmetry.space_group_name_H-M   'P 1'
#
loop_
_entity.id
_entity.type
_entity.pdbx_description
1 polymer ?
#
loop_
_entity_poly.entity_id
_entity_poly.type
_entity_poly.pdbx_seq_one_letter_code
_entity_poly.pdbx_strand_id
1 'polypeptide(L)'
;MTHKLAAIIREHGPDAVAFYLSGQLLTEDYYVFNKLAKGLLGTNNIDTNSRLYMSSAVSAYKLALGADGPPTCYDDLELAHTVLFAGSNMAYAHPVLFRRLEEARARNPDIRWIVIDPRRTDTAAMAENCIDP
;
A
#
# COMPACT_ATOMS: atom_id res chain seq x y z
N MET A 1 16.26 -6.50 -28.72
CA MET A 1 16.10 -5.68 -27.49
C MET A 1 17.40 -5.62 -26.68
N THR A 2 18.00 -6.78 -26.34
CA THR A 2 19.25 -6.90 -25.57
C THR A 2 20.45 -6.15 -26.16
N HIS A 3 20.69 -6.25 -27.48
CA HIS A 3 21.81 -5.53 -28.11
C HIS A 3 21.72 -4.01 -27.98
N LYS A 4 20.50 -3.44 -28.06
CA LYS A 4 20.25 -2.00 -27.93
C LYS A 4 20.46 -1.53 -26.49
N LEU A 5 19.94 -2.27 -25.52
CA LEU A 5 20.12 -1.97 -24.09
C LEU A 5 21.61 -1.98 -23.73
N ALA A 6 22.34 -3.02 -24.16
CA ALA A 6 23.76 -3.13 -23.90
C ALA A 6 24.60 -2.04 -24.60
N ALA A 7 24.20 -1.60 -25.80
CA ALA A 7 24.85 -0.49 -26.48
C ALA A 7 24.66 0.82 -25.71
N ILE A 8 23.44 1.15 -25.28
CA ILE A 8 23.13 2.34 -24.49
C ILE A 8 23.94 2.36 -23.19
N ILE A 9 23.99 1.23 -22.47
CA ILE A 9 24.76 1.15 -21.22
C ILE A 9 26.25 1.34 -21.46
N ARG A 10 26.82 0.77 -22.54
CA ARG A 10 28.23 0.95 -22.87
C ARG A 10 28.58 2.39 -23.25
N GLU A 11 27.67 3.08 -23.93
CA GLU A 11 27.91 4.44 -24.43
C GLU A 11 27.63 5.51 -23.37
N HIS A 12 26.59 5.35 -22.57
CA HIS A 12 26.08 6.38 -21.66
C HIS A 12 26.13 5.98 -20.17
N GLY A 13 26.61 4.78 -19.86
CA GLY A 13 26.65 4.26 -18.49
C GLY A 13 25.33 3.62 -18.04
N PRO A 14 25.32 3.00 -16.85
CA PRO A 14 24.19 2.20 -16.38
C PRO A 14 22.94 3.03 -16.04
N ASP A 15 23.10 4.29 -15.64
CA ASP A 15 21.96 5.18 -15.31
C ASP A 15 21.23 5.73 -16.54
N ALA A 16 21.67 5.38 -17.75
CA ALA A 16 20.95 5.69 -18.99
C ALA A 16 19.72 4.78 -19.23
N VAL A 17 19.52 3.75 -18.38
CA VAL A 17 18.37 2.85 -18.44
C VAL A 17 17.58 2.89 -17.13
N ALA A 18 16.30 2.54 -17.21
CA ALA A 18 15.41 2.48 -16.05
C ALA A 18 14.42 1.31 -16.15
N PHE A 19 13.98 0.83 -14.99
CA PHE A 19 12.97 -0.20 -14.83
C PHE A 19 11.79 0.37 -14.04
N TYR A 20 10.61 0.39 -14.65
CA TYR A 20 9.38 0.74 -13.95
C TYR A 20 8.50 -0.51 -13.83
N LEU A 21 8.41 -1.05 -12.62
CA LEU A 21 7.72 -2.31 -12.33
C LEU A 21 6.39 -2.08 -11.57
N SER A 22 5.80 -3.16 -11.08
CA SER A 22 4.53 -3.14 -10.38
C SER A 22 4.59 -3.92 -9.06
N GLY A 23 3.84 -3.46 -8.05
CA GLY A 23 3.54 -4.23 -6.84
C GLY A 23 2.63 -5.45 -7.08
N GLN A 24 2.16 -5.65 -8.31
CA GLN A 24 1.41 -6.84 -8.74
C GLN A 24 2.31 -7.97 -9.24
N LEU A 25 3.63 -7.75 -9.32
CA LEU A 25 4.58 -8.80 -9.64
C LEU A 25 4.71 -9.80 -8.50
N LEU A 26 5.15 -11.01 -8.83
CA LEU A 26 5.57 -11.97 -7.82
C LEU A 26 6.79 -11.44 -7.06
N THR A 27 6.98 -11.92 -5.84
CA THR A 27 8.14 -11.52 -5.02
C THR A 27 9.44 -11.93 -5.73
N GLU A 28 9.44 -13.09 -6.37
CA GLU A 28 10.55 -13.65 -7.14
C GLU A 28 10.88 -12.80 -8.37
N ASP A 29 9.86 -12.35 -9.12
CA ASP A 29 10.06 -11.44 -10.26
C ASP A 29 10.70 -10.13 -9.79
N TYR A 30 10.17 -9.57 -8.71
CA TYR A 30 10.68 -8.34 -8.12
C TYR A 30 12.15 -8.47 -7.70
N TYR A 31 12.50 -9.62 -7.11
CA TYR A 31 13.85 -9.96 -6.70
C TYR A 31 14.80 -10.10 -7.91
N VAL A 32 14.37 -10.81 -8.96
CA VAL A 32 15.15 -10.99 -10.19
C VAL A 32 15.42 -9.65 -10.87
N PHE A 33 14.42 -8.78 -11.00
CA PHE A 33 14.63 -7.44 -11.56
C PHE A 33 15.55 -6.57 -10.70
N ASN A 34 15.45 -6.64 -9.37
CA ASN A 34 16.37 -5.92 -8.49
C ASN A 34 17.81 -6.42 -8.66
N LYS A 35 18.01 -7.73 -8.73
CA LYS A 35 19.34 -8.31 -8.94
C LYS A 35 19.89 -7.94 -10.33
N LEU A 36 19.04 -7.93 -11.35
CA LEU A 36 19.41 -7.47 -12.70
C LEU A 36 19.84 -6.00 -12.68
N ALA A 37 18.98 -5.10 -12.20
CA ALA A 37 19.24 -3.66 -12.23
C ALA A 37 20.44 -3.26 -11.35
N LYS A 38 20.41 -3.65 -10.07
CA LYS A 38 21.41 -3.22 -9.09
C LYS A 38 22.68 -4.07 -9.11
N GLY A 39 22.52 -5.38 -9.28
CA GLY A 39 23.63 -6.33 -9.18
C GLY A 39 24.39 -6.54 -10.49
N LEU A 40 23.68 -6.66 -11.61
CA LEU A 40 24.32 -6.91 -12.91
C LEU A 40 24.58 -5.61 -13.69
N LEU A 41 23.57 -4.75 -13.81
CA LEU A 41 23.68 -3.53 -14.60
C LEU A 41 24.31 -2.38 -13.80
N GLY A 42 24.21 -2.39 -12.47
CA GLY A 42 24.81 -1.38 -11.61
C GLY A 42 24.05 -0.04 -11.59
N THR A 43 22.73 -0.05 -11.82
CA THR A 43 21.87 1.14 -11.70
C THR A 43 20.85 1.00 -10.58
N ASN A 44 20.53 2.13 -9.95
CA ASN A 44 19.42 2.26 -9.00
C ASN A 44 18.15 2.84 -9.63
N ASN A 45 18.12 3.04 -10.96
CA ASN A 45 16.94 3.45 -11.71
C ASN A 45 15.95 2.28 -11.85
N ILE A 46 15.44 1.82 -10.71
CA ILE A 46 14.43 0.78 -10.60
C ILE A 46 13.41 1.24 -9.58
N ASP A 47 12.15 1.32 -10.02
CA ASP A 47 11.07 1.84 -9.21
C ASP A 47 9.74 1.23 -9.63
N THR A 48 8.68 1.43 -8.85
CA THR A 48 7.39 0.76 -9.07
C THR A 48 6.18 1.64 -8.83
N ASN A 49 5.02 1.22 -9.38
CA ASN A 49 3.74 1.86 -9.07
C ASN A 49 3.42 1.91 -7.57
N SER A 50 4.01 1.04 -6.74
CA SER A 50 3.88 1.08 -5.28
C SER A 50 4.43 2.38 -4.69
N ARG A 51 5.32 3.11 -5.38
CA ARG A 51 5.73 4.47 -4.97
C ARG A 51 4.53 5.42 -4.90
N LEU A 52 3.59 5.29 -5.83
CA LEU A 52 2.40 6.14 -5.90
C LEU A 52 1.35 5.79 -4.83
N TYR A 53 1.56 4.70 -4.10
CA TYR A 53 0.59 4.17 -3.14
C TYR A 53 1.16 4.09 -1.71
N MET A 54 2.18 3.27 -1.49
CA MET A 54 2.66 2.93 -0.14
C MET A 54 3.85 3.77 0.35
N SER A 55 4.47 4.60 -0.49
CA SER A 55 5.72 5.29 -0.13
C SER A 55 5.61 6.16 1.14
N SER A 56 4.50 6.86 1.31
CA SER A 56 4.21 7.65 2.51
C SER A 56 4.07 6.78 3.76
N ALA A 57 3.36 5.65 3.64
CA ALA A 57 3.18 4.70 4.75
C ALA A 57 4.52 4.07 5.17
N VAL A 58 5.32 3.60 4.22
CA VAL A 58 6.67 3.04 4.48
C VAL A 58 7.55 4.04 5.21
N SER A 59 7.52 5.30 4.79
CA SER A 59 8.30 6.37 5.43
C SER A 59 7.83 6.64 6.86
N ALA A 60 6.50 6.69 7.07
CA ALA A 60 5.91 6.90 8.39
C ALA A 60 6.20 5.75 9.35
N TYR A 61 6.07 4.48 8.92
CA TYR A 61 6.38 3.33 9.76
C TYR A 61 7.85 3.29 10.18
N LYS A 62 8.78 3.55 9.26
CA LYS A 62 10.21 3.63 9.62
C LYS A 62 10.52 4.74 10.61
N LEU A 63 9.89 5.91 10.45
CA LEU A 63 10.09 7.03 11.37
C LEU A 63 9.50 6.77 12.76
N ALA A 64 8.31 6.16 12.82
CA ALA A 64 7.59 5.95 14.08
C ALA A 64 8.03 4.67 14.82
N LEU A 65 8.32 3.59 14.08
CA LEU A 65 8.51 2.23 14.62
C LEU A 65 9.87 1.61 14.26
N GLY A 66 10.68 2.25 13.42
CA GLY A 66 12.00 1.74 13.00
C GLY A 66 11.98 0.59 11.98
N ALA A 67 10.81 0.08 11.64
CA ALA A 67 10.61 -0.99 10.65
C ALA A 67 9.44 -0.65 9.73
N ASP A 68 9.38 -1.30 8.56
CA ASP A 68 8.25 -1.19 7.64
C ASP A 68 7.17 -2.21 7.98
N GLY A 69 5.92 -1.87 7.67
CA GLY A 69 4.74 -2.72 7.85
C GLY A 69 3.94 -2.43 9.12
N PRO A 70 2.61 -2.72 9.12
CA PRO A 70 1.79 -2.64 10.32
C PRO A 70 2.27 -3.62 11.40
N PRO A 71 2.27 -3.23 12.68
CA PRO A 71 2.58 -4.15 13.79
C PRO A 71 1.40 -5.07 14.16
N THR A 72 0.22 -4.83 13.59
CA THR A 72 -1.06 -5.49 13.85
C THR A 72 -1.41 -6.49 12.75
N CYS A 73 -2.48 -7.28 12.96
CA CYS A 73 -3.01 -8.19 11.95
C CYS A 73 -4.52 -7.98 11.75
N TYR A 74 -5.13 -8.77 10.86
CA TYR A 74 -6.56 -8.63 10.59
C TYR A 74 -7.47 -9.15 11.71
N ASP A 75 -6.95 -9.92 12.66
CA ASP A 75 -7.74 -10.40 13.80
C ASP A 75 -8.09 -9.27 14.77
N ASP A 76 -7.35 -8.15 14.71
CA ASP A 76 -7.67 -6.95 15.47
C ASP A 76 -9.00 -6.31 15.05
N LEU A 77 -9.52 -6.62 13.85
CA LEU A 77 -10.81 -6.11 13.35
C LEU A 77 -11.98 -6.58 14.23
N GLU A 78 -11.96 -7.82 14.71
CA GLU A 78 -13.01 -8.37 15.57
C GLU A 78 -12.87 -7.95 17.04
N LEU A 79 -11.67 -7.50 17.45
CA LEU A 79 -11.37 -7.08 18.82
C LEU A 79 -11.61 -5.58 19.05
N ALA A 80 -11.72 -4.80 17.97
CA ALA A 80 -11.87 -3.36 18.01
C ALA A 80 -13.26 -2.94 18.54
N HIS A 81 -13.27 -2.12 19.59
CA HIS A 81 -14.49 -1.46 20.10
C HIS A 81 -14.77 -0.13 19.40
N THR A 82 -13.78 0.42 18.71
CA THR A 82 -13.90 1.65 17.93
C THR A 82 -12.99 1.57 16.72
N VAL A 83 -13.52 1.94 15.55
CA VAL A 83 -12.78 1.95 14.29
C VAL A 83 -12.77 3.36 13.72
N LEU A 84 -11.57 3.86 13.44
CA LEU A 84 -11.37 5.14 12.77
C LEU A 84 -10.95 4.91 11.32
N PHE A 85 -11.77 5.39 10.38
CA PHE A 85 -11.46 5.42 8.95
C PHE A 85 -10.98 6.82 8.58
N ALA A 86 -9.67 7.00 8.43
CA ALA A 86 -9.07 8.24 7.96
C ALA A 86 -8.81 8.16 6.45
N GLY A 87 -9.70 8.75 5.63
CA GLY A 87 -9.60 8.79 4.16
C GLY A 87 -9.76 7.43 3.48
N SER A 88 -10.39 6.45 4.15
CA SER A 88 -10.54 5.07 3.64
C SER A 88 -11.98 4.79 3.23
N ASN A 89 -12.21 4.54 1.94
CA ASN A 89 -13.45 3.91 1.47
C ASN A 89 -13.32 2.39 1.50
N MET A 90 -13.18 1.83 2.70
CA MET A 90 -12.93 0.40 2.92
C MET A 90 -14.04 -0.49 2.36
N ALA A 91 -15.29 -0.05 2.41
CA ALA A 91 -16.44 -0.76 1.84
C ALA A 91 -16.25 -1.09 0.35
N TYR A 92 -15.62 -0.20 -0.42
CA TYR A 92 -15.33 -0.39 -1.84
C TYR A 92 -13.94 -1.00 -2.08
N ALA A 93 -12.90 -0.47 -1.41
CA ALA A 93 -11.51 -0.79 -1.70
C ALA A 93 -11.03 -2.10 -1.03
N HIS A 94 -11.63 -2.50 0.09
CA HIS A 94 -11.26 -3.69 0.86
C HIS A 94 -12.51 -4.44 1.38
N PRO A 95 -13.41 -4.87 0.48
CA PRO A 95 -14.77 -5.31 0.84
C PRO A 95 -14.78 -6.51 1.80
N VAL A 96 -13.85 -7.45 1.66
CA VAL A 96 -13.77 -8.62 2.56
C VAL A 96 -13.44 -8.22 3.99
N LEU A 97 -12.52 -7.27 4.17
CA LEU A 97 -12.17 -6.78 5.51
C LEU A 97 -13.29 -5.91 6.08
N PHE A 98 -13.98 -5.13 5.24
CA PHE A 98 -15.12 -4.33 5.69
C PHE A 98 -16.26 -5.22 6.19
N ARG A 99 -16.50 -6.35 5.50
CA ARG A 99 -17.49 -7.35 5.94
C ARG A 99 -17.19 -7.96 7.30
N ARG A 100 -15.91 -8.19 7.62
CA ARG A 100 -15.49 -8.63 8.97
C ARG A 100 -15.87 -7.60 10.04
N LEU A 101 -15.70 -6.31 9.75
CA LEU A 101 -16.12 -5.24 10.66
C LEU A 101 -17.64 -5.18 10.81
N GLU A 102 -18.40 -5.34 9.72
CA GLU A 102 -19.87 -5.42 9.78
C GLU A 102 -20.34 -6.58 10.68
N GLU A 103 -19.73 -7.76 10.55
CA GLU A 103 -20.02 -8.92 11.37
C GLU A 103 -19.64 -8.72 12.85
N ALA A 104 -18.52 -8.04 13.12
CA ALA A 104 -18.14 -7.66 14.48
C ALA A 104 -19.19 -6.73 15.10
N ARG A 105 -19.62 -5.69 14.37
CA ARG A 105 -20.63 -4.73 14.83
C ARG A 105 -22.03 -5.33 14.96
N ALA A 106 -22.39 -6.30 14.12
CA ALA A 106 -23.65 -7.04 14.25
C ALA A 106 -23.70 -7.90 15.53
N ARG A 107 -22.55 -8.44 15.97
CA ARG A 107 -22.42 -9.20 17.22
C ARG A 107 -22.32 -8.28 18.45
N ASN A 108 -21.77 -7.10 18.28
CA ASN A 108 -21.64 -6.11 19.34
C ASN A 108 -22.06 -4.70 18.83
N PRO A 109 -23.33 -4.32 19.04
CA PRO A 109 -23.85 -3.01 18.65
C PRO A 109 -23.14 -1.81 19.28
N ASP A 110 -22.37 -2.01 20.35
CA ASP A 110 -21.61 -0.94 21.02
C ASP A 110 -20.33 -0.53 20.25
N ILE A 111 -19.96 -1.27 19.20
CA ILE A 111 -18.82 -0.92 18.35
C ILE A 111 -19.12 0.36 17.56
N ARG A 112 -18.24 1.36 17.73
CA ARG A 112 -18.40 2.68 17.10
C ARG A 112 -17.50 2.85 15.89
N TRP A 113 -18.05 3.44 14.83
CA TRP A 113 -17.29 3.80 13.63
C TRP A 113 -17.23 5.31 13.46
N ILE A 114 -16.00 5.82 13.27
CA ILE A 114 -15.72 7.23 13.00
C ILE A 114 -15.09 7.32 11.61
N VAL A 115 -15.67 8.13 10.72
CA VAL A 115 -15.14 8.33 9.36
C VAL A 115 -14.73 9.77 9.19
N ILE A 116 -13.50 9.99 8.71
CA ILE A 116 -12.96 11.28 8.32
C ILE A 116 -12.60 11.17 6.84
N ASP A 117 -13.48 11.63 5.96
CA ASP A 117 -13.29 11.60 4.51
C ASP A 117 -13.96 12.86 3.93
N PRO A 118 -13.28 13.66 3.08
CA PRO A 118 -13.90 14.82 2.43
C PRO A 118 -15.05 14.44 1.48
N ARG A 119 -15.26 13.16 1.20
CA ARG A 119 -16.36 12.65 0.38
C ARG A 119 -17.27 11.76 1.20
N ARG A 120 -18.57 11.85 0.93
CA ARG A 120 -19.57 10.91 1.45
C ARG A 120 -19.53 9.59 0.67
N THR A 121 -18.59 8.73 1.02
CA THR A 121 -18.39 7.38 0.45
C THR A 121 -19.36 6.35 1.05
N ASP A 122 -19.39 5.13 0.50
CA ASP A 122 -20.16 4.01 1.06
C ASP A 122 -19.76 3.73 2.52
N THR A 123 -18.46 3.83 2.83
CA THR A 123 -17.96 3.70 4.21
C THR A 123 -18.50 4.81 5.10
N ALA A 124 -18.50 6.06 4.62
CA ALA A 124 -19.02 7.22 5.35
C ALA A 124 -20.54 7.13 5.61
N ALA A 125 -21.31 6.63 4.64
CA ALA A 125 -22.75 6.46 4.76
C ALA A 125 -23.16 5.44 5.83
N MET A 126 -22.26 4.53 6.23
CA MET A 126 -22.53 3.47 7.22
C MET A 126 -22.02 3.79 8.63
N ALA A 127 -21.36 4.94 8.81
CA ALA A 127 -20.83 5.39 10.09
C ALA A 127 -21.84 6.21 10.90
N GLU A 128 -21.75 6.11 12.23
CA GLU A 128 -22.55 6.94 13.15
C GLU A 128 -22.10 8.40 13.12
N ASN A 129 -20.78 8.61 13.04
CA ASN A 129 -20.17 9.93 13.01
C ASN A 129 -19.27 10.05 11.76
N CYS A 130 -19.70 10.87 10.81
CA CYS A 130 -18.89 11.30 9.68
C CYS A 130 -18.46 12.76 9.94
N ILE A 131 -17.15 13.02 9.87
CA ILE A 131 -16.58 14.36 9.99
C ILE A 131 -16.11 14.77 8.59
N ASP A 132 -16.88 15.67 7.98
CA ASP A 132 -16.53 16.32 6.72
C ASP A 132 -15.79 17.64 7.06
N PRO A 133 -14.54 17.85 6.58
CA PRO A 133 -13.78 19.09 6.83
C PRO A 133 -14.31 20.31 6.05
#